data_AF-A0A5D0RLQ3-F1
#
_entry.id   AF-A0A5D0RLQ3-F1
#
_cell.length_a   1.000
_cell.length_b   1.000
_cell.length_c   1.000
_cell.angle_alpha   90.00
_cell.angle_beta   90.00
_cell.angle_gamma   90.00
#
_symmetry.space_group_name_H-M   'P 1'
#
loop_
_entity.id
_entity.type
_entity.pdbx_description
1 polymer ?
#
loop_
_entity_poly.entity_id
_entity_poly.type
_entity_poly.pdbx_seq_one_letter_code
_entity_poly.pdbx_strand_id
1 'polypeptide(L)'
;MILERLSKSLKKSRSAIADVHGGLGEIRSRIDELRDQRDAIESRPLPLASVEREVDAWLDTTVANAVTALPVNRFATPKERRRGEPDFELPLPLRHGANTPDAGPAVGILLGLLVATNREAFKMILLGRLGDYYENREGIEPSAAADLISEIDNEIWSLEHDEEFLIRDAEAAGLELQRRPDANPEIVLLADSEQAT
;
A
#
# COMPACT_ATOMS: atom_id res chain seq x y z
N MET A 1 0.03 58.93 27.70
CA MET A 1 1.32 58.27 27.43
C MET A 1 1.34 56.77 27.77
N ILE A 2 0.88 56.32 28.96
CA ILE A 2 0.86 54.88 29.33
C ILE A 2 -0.09 54.05 28.44
N LEU A 3 -1.30 54.55 28.17
CA LEU A 3 -2.30 53.87 27.32
C LEU A 3 -1.83 53.64 25.87
N GLU A 4 -1.03 54.55 25.33
CA GLU A 4 -0.50 54.44 23.97
C GLU A 4 0.58 53.35 23.85
N ARG A 5 1.45 53.22 24.86
CA ARG A 5 2.44 52.14 24.93
C ARG A 5 1.78 50.77 25.10
N LEU A 6 0.73 50.67 25.93
CA LEU A 6 -0.05 49.46 26.10
C LEU A 6 -0.72 49.03 24.78
N SER A 7 -1.37 49.96 24.10
CA SER A 7 -1.98 49.72 22.78
C SER A 7 -0.95 49.22 21.75
N LYS A 8 0.23 49.84 21.68
CA LYS A 8 1.30 49.42 20.77
C LYS A 8 1.84 48.01 21.12
N SER A 9 1.99 47.70 22.40
CA SER A 9 2.42 46.38 22.87
C SER A 9 1.41 45.29 22.49
N LEU A 10 0.12 45.54 22.75
CA LEU A 10 -0.96 44.61 22.40
C LEU A 10 -1.05 44.36 20.89
N LYS A 11 -0.87 45.40 20.06
CA LYS A 11 -0.83 45.23 18.59
C LYS A 11 0.33 44.35 18.15
N LYS A 12 1.52 44.52 18.75
CA LYS A 12 2.69 43.70 18.43
C LYS A 12 2.48 42.23 18.85
N SER A 13 1.93 42.00 20.05
CA SER A 13 1.60 40.66 20.53
C SER A 13 0.57 39.97 19.64
N ARG A 14 -0.50 40.68 19.24
CA ARG A 14 -1.50 40.11 18.31
C ARG A 14 -0.91 39.75 16.95
N SER A 15 0.00 40.58 16.42
CA SER A 15 0.71 40.26 15.17
C SER A 15 1.53 38.98 15.33
N ALA A 16 2.35 38.89 16.38
CA ALA A 16 3.17 37.71 16.62
C ALA A 16 2.34 36.42 16.76
N ILE A 17 1.19 36.49 17.44
CA ILE A 17 0.25 35.36 17.55
C ILE A 17 -0.30 34.96 16.18
N ALA A 18 -0.69 35.95 15.37
CA ALA A 18 -1.17 35.69 14.02
C ALA A 18 -0.09 35.06 13.13
N ASP A 19 1.15 35.52 13.26
CA ASP A 19 2.30 35.00 12.52
C ASP A 19 2.59 33.54 12.92
N VAL A 20 2.54 33.20 14.22
CA VAL A 20 2.70 31.82 14.72
C VAL A 20 1.58 30.91 14.21
N HIS A 21 0.31 31.33 14.28
CA HIS A 21 -0.79 30.55 13.73
C HIS A 21 -0.69 30.38 12.21
N GLY A 22 -0.23 31.41 11.50
CA GLY A 22 0.02 31.35 10.07
C GLY A 22 1.08 30.30 9.73
N GLY A 23 2.25 30.37 10.38
CA GLY A 23 3.33 29.41 10.17
C GLY A 23 2.93 27.97 10.52
N LEU A 24 2.20 27.77 11.62
CA LEU A 24 1.65 26.45 11.98
C LEU A 24 0.67 25.93 10.93
N GLY A 25 -0.17 26.81 10.37
CA GLY A 25 -1.11 26.45 9.30
C GLY A 25 -0.40 26.04 8.01
N GLU A 26 0.69 26.71 7.66
CA GLU A 26 1.52 26.37 6.50
C GLU A 26 2.19 25.01 6.67
N ILE A 27 2.80 24.74 7.83
CA ILE A 27 3.43 23.43 8.13
C ILE A 27 2.40 22.30 8.03
N ARG A 28 1.23 22.47 8.64
CA ARG A 28 0.17 21.44 8.61
C ARG A 28 -0.33 21.17 7.20
N SER A 29 -0.57 22.24 6.42
CA SER A 29 -0.98 22.11 5.02
C SER A 29 0.08 21.35 4.22
N ARG A 30 1.37 21.63 4.44
CA ARG A 30 2.46 20.93 3.78
C ARG A 30 2.53 19.45 4.17
N ILE A 31 2.31 19.11 5.44
CA ILE A 31 2.26 17.71 5.89
C ILE A 31 1.11 16.97 5.20
N ASP A 32 -0.07 17.58 5.11
CA ASP A 32 -1.22 16.97 4.43
C ASP A 32 -0.93 16.78 2.92
N GLU A 33 -0.33 17.77 2.26
CA GLU A 33 0.11 17.65 0.85
C GLU A 33 1.12 16.50 0.64
N LEU A 34 2.07 16.32 1.56
CA LEU A 34 3.05 15.24 1.49
C LEU A 34 2.41 13.87 1.71
N ARG A 35 1.43 13.77 2.60
CA ARG A 35 0.66 12.54 2.80
C ARG A 35 -0.16 12.18 1.56
N ASP A 36 -0.80 13.16 0.93
CA ASP A 36 -1.49 12.96 -0.35
C ASP A 36 -0.52 12.50 -1.45
N GLN A 37 0.70 13.05 -1.49
CA GLN A 37 1.75 12.61 -2.43
C GLN A 37 2.20 11.18 -2.15
N ARG A 38 2.37 10.82 -0.87
CA ARG A 38 2.72 9.46 -0.44
C ARG A 38 1.67 8.46 -0.91
N ASP A 39 0.40 8.74 -0.65
CA ASP A 39 -0.73 7.90 -1.06
C ASP A 39 -0.84 7.82 -2.60
N ALA A 40 -0.55 8.93 -3.29
CA ALA A 40 -0.50 8.95 -4.74
C ALA A 40 0.60 8.04 -5.29
N ILE A 41 1.77 7.95 -4.63
CA ILE A 41 2.87 7.04 -5.01
C ILE A 41 2.51 5.58 -4.71
N GLU A 42 1.97 5.29 -3.53
CA GLU A 42 1.59 3.92 -3.13
C GLU A 42 0.50 3.33 -4.02
N SER A 43 -0.38 4.18 -4.56
CA SER A 43 -1.44 3.76 -5.48
C SER A 43 -0.99 3.67 -6.95
N ARG A 44 0.26 4.03 -7.28
CA ARG A 44 0.76 3.88 -8.65
C ARG A 44 0.86 2.40 -9.02
N PRO A 45 0.52 2.04 -10.27
CA PRO A 45 0.67 0.66 -10.70
C PRO A 45 2.14 0.26 -10.78
N LEU A 46 2.39 -1.05 -10.70
CA LEU A 46 3.70 -1.62 -11.02
C LEU A 46 4.04 -1.38 -12.50
N PRO A 47 5.30 -1.42 -12.94
CA PRO A 47 5.63 -1.27 -14.34
C PRO A 47 5.08 -2.44 -15.15
N LEU A 48 4.67 -2.19 -16.39
CA LEU A 48 4.02 -3.20 -17.22
C LEU A 48 4.88 -4.46 -17.36
N ALA A 49 6.19 -4.31 -17.55
CA ALA A 49 7.13 -5.44 -17.61
C ALA A 49 7.17 -6.27 -16.32
N SER A 50 6.97 -5.65 -15.16
CA SER A 50 6.88 -6.37 -13.87
C SER A 50 5.56 -7.11 -13.75
N VAL A 51 4.45 -6.50 -14.18
CA VAL A 51 3.15 -7.19 -14.24
C VAL A 51 3.15 -8.34 -15.24
N GLU A 52 3.79 -8.19 -16.40
CA GLU A 52 3.97 -9.27 -17.37
C GLU A 52 4.68 -10.48 -16.76
N ARG A 53 5.75 -10.24 -15.99
CA ARG A 53 6.46 -11.30 -15.27
C ARG A 53 5.59 -11.97 -14.20
N GLU A 54 4.80 -11.21 -13.46
CA GLU A 54 3.86 -11.75 -12.46
C GLU A 54 2.75 -12.58 -13.13
N VAL A 55 2.21 -12.11 -14.26
CA VAL A 55 1.24 -12.87 -15.07
C VAL A 55 1.87 -14.18 -15.55
N ASP A 56 3.11 -14.14 -16.05
CA ASP A 56 3.81 -15.34 -16.49
C ASP A 56 4.02 -16.33 -15.33
N ALA A 57 4.52 -15.86 -14.19
CA ALA A 57 4.74 -16.69 -13.01
C ALA A 57 3.44 -17.31 -12.49
N TRP A 58 2.34 -16.55 -12.52
CA TRP A 58 1.02 -17.04 -12.15
C TRP A 58 0.50 -18.11 -13.12
N LEU A 59 0.65 -17.92 -14.44
CA LEU A 59 0.27 -18.92 -15.44
C LEU A 59 1.07 -20.21 -15.24
N ASP A 60 2.38 -20.10 -15.03
CA ASP A 60 3.27 -21.26 -14.83
C ASP A 60 2.91 -22.03 -13.55
N THR A 61 2.64 -21.30 -12.46
CA THR A 61 2.17 -21.89 -11.20
C THR A 61 0.83 -22.59 -11.37
N THR A 62 -0.08 -21.99 -12.12
CA THR A 62 -1.41 -22.56 -12.40
C THR A 62 -1.31 -23.86 -13.19
N VAL A 63 -0.43 -23.93 -14.19
CA VAL A 63 -0.14 -25.15 -14.95
C VAL A 63 0.53 -26.21 -14.07
N ALA A 64 1.55 -25.84 -13.31
CA ALA A 64 2.27 -26.76 -12.45
C ALA A 64 1.35 -27.42 -11.41
N ASN A 65 0.47 -26.63 -10.78
CA ASN A 65 -0.51 -27.12 -9.82
C ASN A 65 -1.52 -28.07 -10.48
N ALA A 66 -2.02 -27.74 -11.67
CA ALA A 66 -2.96 -28.59 -12.39
C ALA A 66 -2.34 -29.93 -12.80
N VAL A 67 -1.12 -29.92 -13.37
CA VAL A 67 -0.41 -31.15 -13.77
C VAL A 67 -0.07 -32.02 -12.57
N THR A 68 0.37 -31.42 -11.46
CA THR A 68 0.70 -32.17 -10.23
C THR A 68 -0.54 -32.81 -9.61
N ALA A 69 -1.70 -32.16 -9.72
CA ALA A 69 -2.95 -32.68 -9.20
C ALA A 69 -3.60 -33.76 -10.09
N LEU A 70 -3.10 -33.96 -11.32
CA LEU A 70 -3.60 -35.03 -12.18
C LEU A 70 -3.17 -36.40 -11.64
N PRO A 71 -4.10 -37.37 -11.52
CA PRO A 71 -3.77 -38.72 -11.06
C PRO A 71 -3.14 -39.56 -12.19
N VAL A 72 -2.09 -39.05 -12.84
CA VAL A 72 -1.45 -39.69 -14.01
C VAL A 72 -0.87 -41.08 -13.69
N ASN A 73 -0.52 -41.31 -12.42
CA ASN A 73 -0.05 -42.60 -11.93
C ASN A 73 -1.08 -43.72 -12.13
N ARG A 74 -2.39 -43.41 -12.10
CA ARG A 74 -3.46 -44.40 -12.35
C ARG A 74 -3.36 -45.06 -13.72
N PHE A 75 -2.72 -44.40 -14.70
CA PHE A 75 -2.48 -44.97 -16.01
C PHE A 75 -1.22 -45.83 -16.09
N ALA A 76 -0.29 -45.67 -15.15
CA ALA A 76 1.04 -46.28 -15.20
C ALA A 76 1.03 -47.76 -14.81
N THR A 77 0.11 -48.21 -13.95
CA THR A 77 0.07 -49.61 -13.50
C THR A 77 -1.34 -50.23 -13.57
N PRO A 78 -1.48 -51.50 -14.02
CA PRO A 78 -2.77 -52.20 -13.99
C PRO A 78 -3.35 -52.37 -12.58
N LYS A 79 -2.51 -52.37 -11.54
CA LYS A 79 -2.92 -52.51 -10.13
C LYS A 79 -3.63 -51.25 -9.62
N GLU A 80 -3.30 -50.08 -10.17
CA GLU A 80 -3.94 -48.81 -9.83
C GLU A 80 -5.26 -48.59 -10.57
N ARG A 81 -5.52 -49.35 -11.64
CA ARG A 81 -6.83 -49.41 -12.30
C ARG A 81 -7.81 -50.19 -11.43
N ARG A 82 -8.59 -49.47 -10.62
CA ARG A 82 -9.69 -50.08 -9.86
C ARG A 82 -10.79 -50.50 -10.83
N ARG A 83 -11.20 -51.77 -10.75
CA ARG A 83 -12.22 -52.34 -11.63
C ARG A 83 -13.55 -51.63 -11.41
N GLY A 84 -13.99 -50.87 -12.42
CA GLY A 84 -15.30 -50.21 -12.43
C GLY A 84 -15.30 -48.75 -11.95
N GLU A 85 -14.16 -48.18 -11.57
CA GLU A 85 -14.03 -46.73 -11.36
C GLU A 85 -13.65 -46.06 -12.70
N PRO A 86 -14.08 -44.80 -12.94
CA PRO A 86 -13.62 -44.04 -14.10
C PRO A 86 -12.10 -43.85 -14.03
N ASP A 87 -11.42 -44.02 -15.16
CA ASP A 87 -9.96 -43.84 -15.24
C ASP A 87 -9.52 -42.40 -14.92
N PHE A 88 -10.46 -41.43 -14.96
CA PHE A 88 -10.21 -40.03 -14.69
C PHE A 88 -11.38 -39.40 -13.91
N GLU A 89 -11.13 -38.98 -12.67
CA GLU A 89 -12.06 -38.20 -11.85
C GLU A 89 -11.35 -36.96 -11.31
N LEU A 90 -11.99 -35.79 -11.43
CA LEU A 90 -11.50 -34.57 -10.82
C LEU A 90 -11.82 -34.55 -9.33
N PRO A 91 -10.92 -34.01 -8.48
CA PRO A 91 -11.15 -33.93 -7.04
C PRO A 91 -12.30 -32.96 -6.74
N LEU A 92 -13.34 -33.50 -6.09
CA LEU A 92 -14.50 -32.75 -5.59
C LEU A 92 -14.64 -32.98 -4.08
N PRO A 93 -13.71 -32.48 -3.25
CA PRO A 93 -13.74 -32.73 -1.81
C PRO A 93 -14.96 -32.08 -1.15
N LEU A 94 -15.54 -32.75 -0.17
CA LEU A 94 -16.51 -32.13 0.73
C LEU A 94 -15.75 -31.38 1.83
N ARG A 95 -15.89 -30.04 1.88
CA ARG A 95 -15.34 -29.26 3.00
C ARG A 95 -16.04 -29.67 4.30
N HIS A 96 -15.30 -29.65 5.41
CA HIS A 96 -15.87 -29.97 6.71
C HIS A 96 -17.05 -29.04 7.02
N GLY A 97 -18.22 -29.63 7.31
CA GLY A 97 -19.46 -28.88 7.56
C GLY A 97 -20.22 -28.40 6.31
N ALA A 98 -19.74 -28.68 5.10
CA ALA A 98 -20.44 -28.36 3.86
C ALA A 98 -21.32 -29.53 3.38
N ASN A 99 -22.52 -29.20 2.89
CA ASN A 99 -23.45 -30.16 2.29
C ASN A 99 -23.29 -30.29 0.77
N THR A 100 -22.38 -29.50 0.17
CA THR A 100 -22.11 -29.49 -1.27
C THR A 100 -20.62 -29.70 -1.52
N PRO A 101 -20.22 -30.49 -2.54
CA PRO A 101 -18.82 -30.63 -2.91
C PRO A 101 -18.19 -29.29 -3.29
N ASP A 102 -16.93 -29.09 -2.90
CA ASP A 102 -16.13 -27.95 -3.33
C ASP A 102 -15.57 -28.23 -4.73
N ALA A 103 -16.14 -27.54 -5.71
CA ALA A 103 -15.70 -27.63 -7.10
C ALA A 103 -14.42 -26.82 -7.37
N GLY A 104 -13.94 -26.01 -6.42
CA GLY A 104 -12.77 -25.14 -6.57
C GLY A 104 -11.52 -25.88 -7.09
N PRO A 105 -11.12 -27.02 -6.49
CA PRO A 105 -9.98 -27.80 -6.97
C PRO A 105 -10.15 -28.32 -8.40
N ALA A 106 -11.33 -28.87 -8.74
CA ALA A 106 -11.62 -29.35 -10.09
C ALA A 106 -11.56 -28.23 -11.13
N VAL A 107 -12.13 -27.05 -10.82
CA VAL A 107 -12.08 -25.87 -11.68
C VAL A 107 -10.65 -25.38 -11.86
N GLY A 108 -9.85 -25.35 -10.78
CA GLY A 108 -8.45 -24.96 -10.84
C GLY A 108 -7.62 -25.88 -11.76
N ILE A 109 -7.84 -27.20 -11.67
CA ILE A 109 -7.17 -28.18 -12.55
C ILE A 109 -7.59 -27.94 -14.00
N LEU A 110 -8.89 -27.83 -14.29
CA LEU A 110 -9.38 -27.60 -15.63
C LEU A 110 -8.83 -26.30 -16.23
N LEU A 111 -8.82 -25.21 -15.45
CA LEU A 111 -8.22 -23.95 -15.86
C LEU A 111 -6.73 -24.12 -16.17
N GLY A 112 -5.95 -24.77 -15.30
CA GLY A 112 -4.53 -24.97 -15.55
C GLY A 112 -4.23 -25.84 -16.77
N LEU A 113 -5.07 -26.83 -17.08
CA LEU A 113 -4.94 -27.61 -18.32
C LEU A 113 -5.29 -26.78 -19.56
N LEU A 114 -6.30 -25.91 -19.47
CA LEU A 114 -6.64 -24.97 -20.53
C LEU A 114 -5.51 -23.95 -20.75
N VAL A 115 -4.92 -23.43 -19.67
CA VAL A 115 -3.74 -22.54 -19.73
C VAL A 115 -2.55 -23.28 -20.33
N ALA A 116 -2.30 -24.53 -19.94
CA ALA A 116 -1.19 -25.32 -20.47
C ALA A 116 -1.26 -25.49 -22.00
N THR A 117 -2.47 -25.57 -22.56
CA THR A 117 -2.71 -25.75 -23.99
C THR A 117 -2.85 -24.44 -24.77
N ASN A 118 -3.17 -23.32 -24.09
CA ASN A 118 -3.48 -22.04 -24.72
C ASN A 118 -2.77 -20.85 -24.05
N ARG A 119 -1.56 -21.08 -23.52
CA ARG A 119 -0.86 -20.12 -22.65
C ARG A 119 -0.77 -18.72 -23.25
N GLU A 120 -0.32 -18.61 -24.49
CA GLU A 120 -0.15 -17.33 -25.18
C GLU A 120 -1.48 -16.60 -25.39
N ALA A 121 -2.58 -17.33 -25.64
CA ALA A 121 -3.91 -16.73 -25.77
C ALA A 121 -4.40 -16.15 -24.44
N PHE A 122 -4.19 -16.87 -23.33
CA PHE A 122 -4.51 -16.35 -21.99
C PHE A 122 -3.68 -15.13 -21.65
N LYS A 123 -2.36 -15.20 -21.86
CA LYS A 123 -1.45 -14.06 -21.64
C LYS A 123 -1.88 -12.84 -22.44
N MET A 124 -2.15 -13.00 -23.73
CA MET A 124 -2.62 -11.91 -24.60
C MET A 124 -3.94 -11.29 -24.12
N ILE A 125 -4.92 -12.10 -23.69
CA ILE A 125 -6.20 -11.58 -23.17
C ILE A 125 -5.99 -10.79 -21.88
N LEU A 126 -5.19 -11.32 -20.94
CA LEU A 126 -4.92 -10.67 -19.66
C LEU A 126 -4.14 -9.36 -19.85
N LEU A 127 -3.06 -9.41 -20.62
CA LEU A 127 -2.24 -8.23 -20.91
C LEU A 127 -2.98 -7.21 -21.77
N GLY A 128 -3.83 -7.65 -22.71
CA GLY A 128 -4.69 -6.76 -23.48
C GLY A 128 -5.64 -5.98 -22.57
N ARG A 129 -6.23 -6.64 -21.57
CA ARG A 129 -7.09 -5.98 -20.59
C ARG A 129 -6.33 -5.04 -19.66
N LEU A 130 -5.09 -5.39 -19.31
CA LEU A 130 -4.22 -4.52 -18.53
C LEU A 130 -3.75 -3.32 -19.35
N GLY A 131 -3.55 -3.47 -20.67
CA GLY A 131 -3.18 -2.37 -21.56
C GLY A 131 -4.11 -1.16 -21.43
N ASP A 132 -5.43 -1.40 -21.40
CA ASP A 132 -6.45 -0.35 -21.17
C ASP A 132 -6.23 0.41 -19.84
N TYR A 133 -5.74 -0.29 -18.81
CA TYR A 133 -5.48 0.28 -17.49
C TYR A 133 -4.21 1.14 -17.45
N TYR A 134 -3.22 0.82 -18.30
CA TYR A 134 -1.93 1.53 -18.38
C TYR A 134 -1.91 2.71 -19.34
N GLU A 135 -2.93 2.89 -20.19
CA GLU A 135 -2.93 3.91 -21.26
C GLU A 135 -2.62 5.34 -20.77
N ASN A 136 -2.96 5.66 -19.52
CA ASN A 136 -2.70 6.97 -18.90
C ASN A 136 -1.99 6.86 -17.54
N ARG A 137 -1.32 5.73 -17.24
CA ARG A 137 -0.68 5.49 -15.95
C ARG A 137 0.71 4.95 -16.14
N GLU A 138 1.71 5.76 -15.82
CA GLU A 138 3.09 5.30 -15.78
C GLU A 138 3.34 4.54 -14.47
N GLY A 139 3.69 3.26 -14.61
CA GLY A 139 4.03 2.42 -13.48
C GLY A 139 5.37 2.82 -12.84
N ILE A 140 5.52 2.53 -11.55
CA ILE A 140 6.73 2.83 -10.79
C ILE A 140 7.34 1.52 -10.26
N GLU A 141 8.65 1.34 -10.44
CA GLU A 141 9.34 0.17 -9.88
C GLU A 141 9.24 0.19 -8.35
N PRO A 142 9.04 -0.97 -7.69
CA PRO A 142 8.87 -1.03 -6.24
C PRO A 142 10.02 -0.39 -5.45
N SER A 143 11.26 -0.54 -5.91
CA SER A 143 12.41 0.06 -5.25
C SER A 143 12.39 1.59 -5.35
N ALA A 144 12.07 2.12 -6.53
CA ALA A 144 11.96 3.56 -6.73
C ALA A 144 10.79 4.16 -5.95
N ALA A 145 9.66 3.45 -5.85
CA ALA A 145 8.55 3.86 -5.01
C ALA A 145 8.95 3.89 -3.54
N ALA A 146 9.67 2.88 -3.05
CA ALA A 146 10.15 2.83 -1.67
C ALA A 146 11.13 3.97 -1.35
N ASP A 147 12.03 4.32 -2.27
CA ASP A 147 12.96 5.43 -2.10
C ASP A 147 12.20 6.77 -1.99
N LEU A 148 11.25 7.03 -2.89
CA LEU A 148 10.43 8.25 -2.85
C LEU A 148 9.55 8.34 -1.59
N ILE A 149 8.95 7.22 -1.16
CA ILE A 149 8.16 7.18 0.07
C ILE A 149 9.05 7.48 1.28
N SER A 150 10.26 6.92 1.33
CA SER A 150 11.23 7.21 2.39
C SER A 150 11.63 8.68 2.42
N GLU A 151 11.86 9.30 1.26
CA GLU A 151 12.13 10.75 1.18
C GLU A 151 10.96 11.58 1.72
N ILE A 152 9.74 11.27 1.33
CA ILE A 152 8.52 11.94 1.81
C ILE A 152 8.33 11.74 3.32
N ASP A 153 8.51 10.52 3.82
CA ASP A 153 8.35 10.20 5.24
C ASP A 153 9.37 10.97 6.09
N ASN A 154 10.61 11.15 5.60
CA ASN A 154 11.61 11.98 6.27
C ASN A 154 11.23 13.48 6.27
N GLU A 155 10.66 14.00 5.17
CA GLU A 155 10.20 15.40 5.10
C GLU A 155 9.01 15.62 6.05
N ILE A 156 8.04 14.70 6.08
CA ILE A 156 6.93 14.73 7.03
C ILE A 156 7.47 14.73 8.46
N TRP A 157 8.40 13.82 8.79
CA TRP A 157 8.98 13.74 10.13
C TRP A 157 9.67 15.05 10.54
N SER A 158 10.44 15.68 9.64
CA SER A 158 11.08 16.98 9.89
C SER A 158 10.05 18.08 10.16
N LEU A 159 8.98 18.14 9.36
CA LEU A 159 7.93 19.13 9.52
C LEU A 159 7.11 18.93 10.80
N GLU A 160 6.89 17.67 11.20
CA GLU A 160 6.25 17.34 12.47
C GLU A 160 7.12 17.76 13.67
N HIS A 161 8.44 17.64 13.55
CA HIS A 161 9.37 18.13 14.55
C HIS A 161 9.35 19.67 14.65
N ASP A 162 9.35 20.38 13.51
CA ASP A 162 9.23 21.84 13.45
C ASP A 162 7.88 22.32 13.99
N GLU A 163 6.79 21.59 13.71
CA GLU A 163 5.47 21.83 14.28
C GLU A 163 5.51 21.80 15.81
N GLU A 164 6.05 20.71 16.39
CA GLU A 164 6.11 20.55 17.85
C GLU A 164 7.02 21.61 18.49
N PHE A 165 8.15 21.94 17.84
CA PHE A 165 9.02 23.02 18.31
C PHE A 165 8.29 24.36 18.40
N LEU A 166 7.54 24.74 17.35
CA LEU A 166 6.74 25.97 17.34
C LEU A 166 5.63 25.94 18.40
N ILE A 167 4.97 24.79 18.60
CA ILE A 167 3.94 24.63 19.64
C ILE A 167 4.55 24.84 21.02
N ARG A 168 5.70 24.23 21.32
CA ARG A 168 6.37 24.38 22.61
C ARG A 168 6.87 25.80 22.85
N ASP A 169 7.46 26.46 21.85
CA ASP A 169 7.91 27.86 21.98
C ASP A 169 6.71 28.80 22.24
N ALA A 170 5.59 28.58 21.56
CA ALA A 170 4.36 29.32 21.79
C ALA A 170 3.79 29.05 23.20
N GLU A 171 3.75 27.80 23.64
CA GLU A 171 3.31 27.41 24.99
C GLU A 171 4.19 28.02 26.08
N ALA A 172 5.51 28.06 25.89
CA ALA A 172 6.46 28.74 26.78
C ALA A 172 6.22 30.26 26.84
N ALA A 173 5.74 30.85 25.75
CA ALA A 173 5.30 32.25 25.70
C ALA A 173 3.89 32.48 26.30
N GLY A 174 3.23 31.43 26.81
CA GLY A 174 1.90 31.48 27.40
C GLY A 174 0.75 31.41 26.39
N LEU A 175 1.02 30.96 25.16
CA LEU A 175 0.01 30.73 24.12
C LEU A 175 -0.33 29.25 24.06
N GLU A 176 -1.56 28.90 24.41
CA GLU A 176 -2.04 27.52 24.30
C GLU A 176 -2.38 27.21 22.83
N LEU A 177 -1.63 26.32 22.21
CA LEU A 177 -1.86 25.86 20.85
C LEU A 177 -2.30 24.39 20.86
N GLN A 178 -3.33 24.08 20.06
CA GLN A 178 -3.82 22.72 19.96
C GLN A 178 -2.92 21.88 19.05
N ARG A 179 -2.41 20.76 19.58
CA ARG A 179 -1.73 19.71 18.80
C ARG A 179 -2.72 18.97 17.91
N ARG A 180 -2.26 18.41 16.79
CA ARG A 180 -3.09 17.57 15.92
C ARG A 180 -3.46 16.25 16.63
N PRO A 181 -4.64 15.67 16.36
CA PRO A 181 -5.07 14.42 17.01
C PRO A 181 -4.22 13.20 16.59
N ASP A 182 -3.58 13.28 15.44
CA ASP A 182 -2.72 12.28 14.82
C ASP A 182 -1.22 12.61 14.94
N ALA A 183 -0.84 13.56 15.81
CA ALA A 183 0.55 13.91 16.02
C ALA A 183 1.37 12.69 16.48
N ASN A 184 2.56 12.51 15.89
CA ASN A 184 3.43 11.39 16.20
C ASN A 184 3.85 11.44 17.70
N PRO A 185 3.52 10.42 18.51
CA PRO A 185 3.81 10.43 19.93
C PRO A 185 5.31 10.48 20.23
N GLU A 186 6.17 9.97 19.36
CA GLU A 186 7.62 10.01 19.57
C GLU A 186 8.14 11.45 19.52
N ILE A 187 7.67 12.26 18.56
CA ILE A 187 8.04 13.67 18.42
C ILE A 187 7.51 14.48 19.60
N VAL A 188 6.24 14.25 20.00
CA VAL A 188 5.64 14.96 21.14
C VAL A 188 6.35 14.63 22.46
N LEU A 189 6.87 13.42 22.61
CA LEU A 189 7.56 12.96 23.82
C LEU A 189 9.07 13.18 23.80
N LEU A 190 9.66 13.60 22.68
CA LEU A 190 11.10 13.86 22.59
C LEU A 190 11.48 14.91 23.64
N ALA A 191 12.25 14.51 24.65
CA ALA A 191 12.58 15.35 25.79
C ALA A 191 13.47 16.53 25.37
N ASP A 192 13.32 17.68 26.05
CA ASP A 192 14.06 18.92 25.77
C ASP A 192 15.60 18.78 25.85
N SER A 193 16.11 17.64 26.34
CA SER A 193 17.55 17.39 26.52
C SER A 193 18.36 17.24 25.23
N GLU A 194 17.72 17.01 24.08
CA GLU A 194 18.42 16.94 22.76
C GLU A 194 18.30 18.22 21.92
N GLN A 195 17.45 19.18 22.31
CA GLN A 195 17.22 20.41 21.54
C GLN A 195 18.24 21.53 21.81
N ALA A 196 19.27 21.27 22.64
CA ALA A 196 20.29 22.25 23.07
C ALA A 196 21.68 22.06 22.39
N THR A 197 21.76 21.32 21.29
CA THR A 197 22.98 21.13 20.48
C THR A 197 22.81 21.65 19.08
#